data_AF-A0A2H3KJW5-F1
#
_entry.id   AF-A0A2H3KJW5-F1
#
_cell.length_a   1.000
_cell.length_b   1.000
_cell.length_c   1.000
_cell.angle_alpha   90.00
_cell.angle_beta   90.00
_cell.angle_gamma   90.00
#
_symmetry.space_group_name_H-M   'P 1'
#
loop_
_entity.id
_entity.type
_entity.pdbx_description
1 polymer ?
#
loop_
_entity_poly.entity_id
_entity_poly.type
_entity_poly.pdbx_seq_one_letter_code
_entity_poly.pdbx_strand_id
1 'polypeptide(L)' 'MMQILLFWAIVAVCLIGQALLIHAAWRLRRQTTELPAGVPQSHGASDLAWTVGTAVLTGVLLYGSFLALSA' A
#
# COMPACT_ATOMS: atom_id res chain seq x y z
N MET A 1 -24.94 -5.33 11.46
CA MET A 1 -25.10 -4.12 10.62
C MET A 1 -23.98 -3.10 10.82
N MET A 2 -23.78 -2.53 12.02
CA MET A 2 -22.74 -1.51 12.28
C MET A 2 -21.31 -1.99 11.97
N GLN A 3 -20.95 -3.21 12.38
CA GLN A 3 -19.62 -3.78 12.15
C GLN A 3 -19.29 -3.94 10.65
N ILE A 4 -20.28 -4.31 9.83
CA ILE A 4 -20.13 -4.43 8.37
C ILE A 4 -19.89 -3.05 7.74
N LEU A 5 -20.61 -2.01 8.19
CA LEU A 5 -20.38 -0.65 7.71
C LEU A 5 -18.99 -0.14 8.08
N LEU A 6 -18.54 -0.38 9.32
CA LEU A 6 -17.19 -0.03 9.76
C LEU A 6 -16.12 -0.79 8.97
N PHE A 7 -16.32 -2.09 8.71
CA PHE A 7 -15.42 -2.90 7.90
C PHE A 7 -15.24 -2.29 6.50
N TRP A 8 -16.34 -1.97 5.81
CA TRP A 8 -16.26 -1.37 4.48
C TRP A 8 -15.62 0.03 4.49
N ALA A 9 -15.84 0.83 5.55
CA ALA A 9 -15.15 2.11 5.71
C ALA A 9 -13.62 1.92 5.84
N ILE A 10 -13.18 0.94 6.64
CA ILE A 10 -11.76 0.60 6.79
C ILE A 10 -11.18 0.14 5.45
N VAL A 11 -11.88 -0.75 4.74
CA VAL A 11 -11.47 -1.22 3.40
C VAL A 11 -11.28 -0.03 2.46
N ALA A 12 -12.23 0.91 2.40
CA ALA A 12 -12.12 2.08 1.55
C ALA A 12 -10.89 2.95 1.88
N VAL A 13 -10.64 3.21 3.17
CA VAL A 13 -9.46 3.97 3.62
C VAL A 13 -8.17 3.25 3.23
N CYS A 14 -8.10 1.92 3.46
CA CYS A 14 -6.94 1.12 3.09
C CYS A 14 -6.69 1.14 1.58
N LEU A 15 -7.72 0.98 0.75
CA LEU A 15 -7.58 0.98 -0.71
C LEU A 15 -7.09 2.34 -1.23
N ILE A 16 -7.65 3.44 -0.71
CA ILE A 16 -7.21 4.80 -1.07
C ILE A 16 -5.75 5.02 -0.63
N GLY A 17 -5.41 4.64 0.60
CA GLY A 17 -4.05 4.76 1.11
C GLY A 17 -3.03 3.97 0.28
N GLN A 18 -3.34 2.71 -0.05
CA GLN A 18 -2.47 1.87 -0.88
C GLN A 18 -2.33 2.44 -2.30
N ALA A 19 -3.41 2.94 -2.91
CA ALA A 19 -3.35 3.58 -4.23
C ALA A 19 -2.43 4.81 -4.23
N LEU A 20 -2.51 5.65 -3.19
CA LEU A 20 -1.64 6.82 -3.04
C LEU A 20 -0.17 6.43 -2.84
N LEU A 21 0.11 5.40 -2.03
CA LEU A 21 1.47 4.91 -1.79
C LEU A 21 2.09 4.32 -3.07
N ILE A 22 1.35 3.49 -3.79
CA ILE A 22 1.81 2.91 -5.06
C ILE A 22 2.07 4.03 -6.08
N HIS A 23 1.16 5.01 -6.18
CA HIS A 23 1.33 6.15 -7.07
C HIS A 23 2.58 6.99 -6.71
N ALA A 24 2.79 7.26 -5.42
CA ALA A 24 3.96 7.98 -4.94
C ALA A 24 5.26 7.22 -5.23
N ALA A 25 5.31 5.92 -4.95
CA ALA A 25 6.47 5.07 -5.23
C ALA A 25 6.77 5.01 -6.74
N TRP A 26 5.73 4.92 -7.57
CA TRP A 26 5.89 4.93 -9.02
C TRP A 26 6.41 6.26 -9.55
N ARG A 27 5.89 7.37 -9.00
CA ARG A 27 6.37 8.71 -9.33
C ARG A 27 7.83 8.90 -8.91
N LEU A 28 8.21 8.49 -7.69
CA LEU A 28 9.58 8.57 -7.20
C LEU A 28 10.54 7.76 -8.06
N ARG A 29 10.16 6.53 -8.44
CA ARG A 29 10.98 5.68 -9.33
C ARG A 29 11.33 6.35 -10.65
N ARG A 30 10.47 7.24 -11.15
CA ARG A 30 10.69 7.97 -12.41
C ARG A 30 11.51 9.25 -12.25
N GLN A 31 11.68 9.74 -11.02
CA GLN A 31 12.48 10.93 -10.76
C GLN A 31 13.92 10.51 -10.46
N THR A 32 14.83 10.80 -11.38
CA THR A 32 16.28 10.84 -11.10
C THR A 32 16.56 12.04 -10.21
N THR A 33 16.29 11.89 -8.92
CA THR A 33 16.67 12.90 -7.93
C THR A 33 18.17 12.75 -7.71
N GLU A 34 18.94 13.78 -8.07
CA GLU A 34 20.36 13.85 -7.68
C GLU A 34 20.40 14.11 -6.17
N LEU A 35 20.56 13.04 -5.38
CA LEU A 35 20.82 13.20 -3.95
C LEU A 35 22.27 13.64 -3.72
N PRO A 36 22.54 14.42 -2.65
CA PRO A 36 23.88 14.78 -2.24
C PRO A 36 24.80 13.56 -2.10
N ALA A 37 26.08 13.73 -2.44
CA ALA A 37 27.07 12.67 -2.33
C ALA A 37 27.13 12.11 -0.89
N GLY A 38 27.05 10.79 -0.75
CA GLY A 38 27.10 10.10 0.54
C GLY A 38 25.75 9.67 1.11
N VAL A 39 24.62 10.03 0.49
CA VAL A 39 23.30 9.52 0.91
C VAL A 39 23.05 8.16 0.26
N PRO A 40 22.83 7.08 1.04
CA PRO A 40 22.45 5.78 0.49
C PRO A 40 21.13 5.91 -0.28
N GLN A 41 21.13 5.53 -1.55
CA GLN A 41 19.92 5.47 -2.36
C GLN A 41 19.35 4.06 -2.36
N SER A 42 18.08 3.93 -1.97
CA SER A 42 17.33 2.71 -2.24
C SER A 42 17.05 2.61 -3.74
N HIS A 43 17.07 1.38 -4.28
CA HIS A 43 16.70 1.16 -5.67
C HIS A 43 15.19 1.36 -5.81
N GLY A 44 14.75 2.40 -6.52
CA GLY A 44 13.32 2.73 -6.65
C GLY A 44 12.43 1.62 -7.26
N ALA A 45 13.01 0.64 -7.97
CA ALA A 45 12.29 -0.56 -8.39
C ALA A 45 11.99 -1.52 -7.21
N SER A 46 12.94 -1.67 -6.29
CA SER A 46 12.77 -2.47 -5.07
C SER A 46 11.73 -1.85 -4.13
N ASP A 47 11.76 -0.52 -3.96
CA ASP A 47 10.78 0.19 -3.13
C ASP A 47 9.35 0.05 -3.67
N LEU A 48 9.19 0.15 -5.00
CA LEU A 48 7.90 -0.06 -5.64
C LEU A 48 7.43 -1.51 -5.48
N ALA A 49 8.31 -2.50 -5.68
CA ALA A 49 7.98 -3.91 -5.50
C ALA A 49 7.54 -4.20 -4.05
N TRP A 50 8.23 -3.61 -3.06
CA TRP A 50 7.86 -3.70 -1.66
C TRP A 50 6.49 -3.07 -1.37
N THR A 51 6.23 -1.88 -1.92
CA THR A 51 4.95 -1.19 -1.77
C THR A 51 3.80 -2.00 -2.37
N VAL A 52 3.99 -2.57 -3.56
CA VAL A 52 2.99 -3.45 -4.18
C VAL A 52 2.81 -4.73 -3.37
N GLY A 53 3.90 -5.33 -2.88
CA GLY A 53 3.83 -6.54 -2.04
C GLY A 53 3.03 -6.33 -0.75
N THR A 54 3.25 -5.20 -0.06
CA THR A 54 2.50 -4.86 1.15
C THR A 54 1.03 -4.54 0.86
N ALA A 55 0.72 -3.94 -0.29
CA ALA A 55 -0.66 -3.74 -0.73
C ALA A 55 -1.39 -5.08 -0.96
N VAL A 56 -0.74 -6.03 -1.62
CA VAL A 56 -1.29 -7.40 -1.83
C VAL A 56 -1.53 -8.09 -0.49
N LEU A 57 -0.56 -8.05 0.42
CA LEU A 57 -0.69 -8.64 1.75
C LEU A 57 -1.84 -8.01 2.55
N THR A 58 -2.01 -6.69 2.46
CA THR A 58 -3.13 -5.98 3.07
C THR A 58 -4.46 -6.48 2.52
N GLY A 59 -4.56 -6.68 1.20
CA GLY A 59 -5.75 -7.25 0.56
C GLY A 59 -6.09 -8.66 1.07
N VAL A 60 -5.08 -9.52 1.23
CA VAL A 60 -5.27 -10.87 1.80
C VAL A 60 -5.78 -10.80 3.24
N LEU A 61 -5.23 -9.91 4.06
CA LEU A 61 -5.68 -9.73 5.45
C LEU A 61 -7.12 -9.19 5.53
N LEU A 62 -7.48 -8.24 4.67
CA LEU A 62 -8.85 -7.73 4.59
C LEU A 62 -9.83 -8.82 4.14
N TYR A 63 -9.45 -9.64 3.16
CA TYR A 63 -10.27 -10.77 2.73
C TYR A 63 -10.46 -11.82 3.83
N GLY A 64 -9.38 -12.19 4.55
CA GLY A 64 -9.48 -13.08 5.70
C GLY A 64 -10.38 -12.50 6.81
N SER A 65 -10.26 -11.20 7.06
CA SER A 65 -11.12 -10.49 8.03
C SER A 65 -12.59 -10.47 7.60
N PHE A 66 -12.86 -10.33 6.30
CA PHE A 66 -14.22 -10.40 5.74
C PHE A 66 -14.85 -11.78 5.96
N LEU A 67 -14.09 -12.86 5.68
CA LEU A 67 -14.55 -14.22 5.92
C LEU A 67 -14.85 -14.44 7.41
N ALA A 68 -13.97 -13.99 8.30
CA ALA A 68 -14.16 -14.10 9.74
C ALA A 68 -15.38 -13.31 10.26
N LEU A 69 -15.65 -12.13 9.68
CA LEU A 69 -16.82 -11.32 10.03
C LEU A 69 -18.14 -11.92 9.49
N SER A 70 -18.06 -12.72 8.44
CA SER A 70 -19.22 -13.31 7.75
C SER A 70 -19.54 -14.74 8.20
N ALA A 71 -18.67 -15.34 9.02
CA ALA A 71 -18.86 -16.64 9.66
C ALA A 71 -19.67 -16.50 10.96
#